data_AF-A0A839NI73-F1
#
_entry.id   AF-A0A839NI73-F1
#
_cell.length_a   1.000
_cell.length_b   1.000
_cell.length_c   1.000
_cell.angle_alpha   90.00
_cell.angle_beta   90.00
_cell.angle_gamma   90.00
#
_symmetry.space_group_name_H-M   'P 1'
#
loop_
_entity.id
_entity.type
_entity.pdbx_description
1 polymer ?
#
loop_
_entity_poly.entity_id
_entity_poly.type
_entity_poly.pdbx_seq_one_letter_code
_entity_poly.pdbx_strand_id
1 'polypeptide(L)'
;MDTIRSENITLLGYEISAPTITTSSTRTLYRADIILKDDDGLNEERNRQLLIHIYDSIRNSSYRPNALNLFLFQTVEHSESGMGQWIARVSKAKIENEPTISVQHFKIHTEKDPKYADDKSLTIEKRKLIFKELIEAEDKSMLLADTKYPRTSIINSDKNSDYQQKLVKNLKAKIQKKYKVDEKRLKAISLEGLEYNWPMPPMLKD
;
A
#
# COMPACT_ATOMS: atom_id res chain seq x y z
N MET A 1 -21.68 36.77 3.34
CA MET A 1 -20.82 36.44 2.19
C MET A 1 -19.45 36.13 2.75
N ASP A 2 -19.19 34.86 3.04
CA ASP A 2 -17.90 34.46 3.59
C ASP A 2 -16.93 34.23 2.44
N THR A 3 -15.92 35.08 2.40
CA THR A 3 -14.83 35.03 1.43
C THR A 3 -13.91 33.91 1.90
N ILE A 4 -13.96 32.75 1.26
CA ILE A 4 -12.97 31.70 1.47
C ILE A 4 -11.63 32.28 1.02
N ARG A 5 -10.77 32.62 1.98
CA ARG A 5 -9.38 32.99 1.72
C ARG A 5 -8.74 31.81 0.98
N SER A 6 -8.36 32.01 -0.28
CA SER A 6 -7.48 31.09 -0.97
C SER A 6 -6.10 31.22 -0.32
N GLU A 7 -5.84 30.41 0.70
CA GLU A 7 -4.47 30.18 1.14
C GLU A 7 -3.68 29.66 -0.08
N ASN A 8 -2.48 30.19 -0.28
CA ASN A 8 -1.60 29.73 -1.35
C ASN A 8 -1.31 28.24 -1.12
N ILE A 9 -1.93 27.39 -1.94
CA ILE A 9 -1.70 25.94 -1.90
C ILE A 9 -0.30 25.69 -2.45
N THR A 10 0.66 25.43 -1.57
CA THR A 10 1.95 24.87 -1.98
C THR A 10 1.74 23.39 -2.22
N LEU A 11 1.48 23.01 -3.49
CA LEU A 11 1.32 21.62 -3.88
C LEU A 11 2.66 20.88 -3.75
N LEU A 12 2.64 19.68 -3.17
CA LEU A 12 3.82 18.80 -3.05
C LEU A 12 4.43 18.52 -4.43
N GLY A 13 5.74 18.27 -4.50
CA GLY A 13 6.34 17.66 -5.70
C GLY A 13 5.76 16.25 -5.89
N TYR A 14 5.12 15.98 -7.02
CA TYR A 14 4.55 14.67 -7.33
C TYR A 14 4.83 14.23 -8.78
N GLU A 15 4.72 12.93 -9.02
CA GLU A 15 4.64 12.33 -10.36
C GLU A 15 3.32 11.60 -10.49
N ILE A 16 2.72 11.66 -11.69
CA ILE A 16 1.54 10.86 -12.02
C ILE A 16 1.99 9.81 -13.02
N SER A 17 1.77 8.54 -12.69
CA SER A 17 2.01 7.44 -13.62
C SER A 17 1.08 7.56 -14.84
N ALA A 18 1.49 6.97 -15.97
CA ALA A 18 0.63 6.93 -17.14
C ALA A 18 -0.71 6.27 -16.78
N PRO A 19 -1.85 6.92 -17.05
CA PRO A 19 -3.13 6.41 -16.58
C PRO A 19 -3.52 5.15 -17.34
N THR A 20 -4.05 4.17 -16.60
CA THR A 20 -4.79 3.06 -17.20
C THR A 20 -6.21 3.52 -17.49
N ILE A 21 -6.59 3.50 -18.76
CA ILE A 21 -7.94 3.83 -19.21
C ILE A 21 -8.66 2.55 -19.61
N THR A 22 -9.83 2.31 -19.04
CA THR A 22 -10.69 1.17 -19.41
C THR A 22 -12.06 1.66 -19.84
N THR A 23 -12.42 1.37 -21.09
CA THR A 23 -13.68 1.81 -21.70
C THR A 23 -14.59 0.63 -22.00
N SER A 24 -15.85 0.76 -21.63
CA SER A 24 -16.96 -0.12 -22.03
C SER A 24 -18.10 0.73 -22.60
N SER A 25 -19.16 0.07 -23.09
CA SER A 25 -20.33 0.75 -23.68
C SER A 25 -20.96 1.81 -22.78
N THR A 26 -20.80 1.70 -21.46
CA THR A 26 -21.45 2.60 -20.50
C THR A 26 -20.49 3.26 -19.52
N ARG A 27 -19.21 2.87 -19.47
CA ARG A 27 -18.24 3.31 -18.47
C ARG A 27 -16.89 3.59 -19.10
N THR A 28 -16.30 4.73 -18.75
CA THR A 28 -14.90 5.05 -19.01
C THR A 28 -14.23 5.28 -17.66
N LEU A 29 -13.43 4.31 -17.23
CA LEU A 29 -12.65 4.36 -16.00
C LEU A 29 -11.27 4.96 -16.28
N TYR A 30 -10.93 6.02 -15.55
CA TYR A 30 -9.58 6.56 -15.47
C TYR A 30 -8.92 6.10 -14.18
N ARG A 31 -7.78 5.40 -14.28
CA ARG A 31 -6.98 5.01 -13.12
C ARG A 31 -5.57 5.57 -13.23
N ALA A 32 -5.07 6.22 -12.18
CA ALA A 32 -3.67 6.65 -12.12
C ALA A 32 -3.11 6.51 -10.71
N ASP A 33 -1.80 6.29 -10.64
CA ASP A 33 -1.04 6.29 -9.40
C ASP A 33 -0.23 7.59 -9.33
N ILE A 34 -0.18 8.19 -8.15
CA ILE A 34 0.46 9.47 -7.86
C ILE A 34 1.53 9.20 -6.81
N ILE A 35 2.74 9.66 -7.05
CA ILE A 35 3.92 9.35 -6.24
C ILE A 35 4.50 10.67 -5.72
N LEU A 36 4.67 10.78 -4.41
CA LEU A 36 5.32 11.94 -3.80
C LEU A 36 6.83 11.92 -4.06
N LYS A 37 7.41 13.08 -4.40
CA LYS A 37 8.86 13.21 -4.66
C LYS A 37 9.69 13.42 -3.40
N ASP A 38 9.08 13.93 -2.33
CA ASP A 38 9.74 14.29 -1.08
C ASP A 38 9.02 13.67 0.13
N ASP A 39 9.76 13.49 1.23
CA ASP A 39 9.26 13.02 2.53
C ASP A 39 8.37 14.06 3.26
N ASP A 40 7.96 15.12 2.56
CA ASP A 40 7.31 16.34 3.09
C ASP A 40 5.83 16.17 3.48
N GLY A 41 5.46 14.93 3.78
CA GLY A 41 4.52 14.67 4.85
C GLY A 41 3.31 13.88 4.39
N LEU A 42 3.18 12.72 5.00
CA LEU A 42 1.90 12.10 5.36
C LEU A 42 1.06 13.12 6.15
N ASN A 43 0.46 14.09 5.46
CA ASN A 43 -0.46 15.04 6.03
C ASN A 43 -1.80 14.85 5.35
N GLU A 44 -2.79 14.41 6.12
CA GLU A 44 -4.12 14.09 5.63
C GLU A 44 -4.73 15.23 4.81
N GLU A 45 -4.61 16.46 5.29
CA GLU A 45 -5.17 17.64 4.63
C GLU A 45 -4.45 17.94 3.31
N ARG A 46 -3.11 17.94 3.30
CA ARG A 46 -2.32 18.17 2.07
C ARG A 46 -2.59 17.07 1.03
N ASN A 47 -2.64 15.82 1.45
CA ASN A 47 -2.93 14.68 0.59
C ASN A 47 -4.33 14.77 -0.01
N ARG A 48 -5.33 15.16 0.79
CA ARG A 48 -6.70 15.41 0.34
C ARG A 48 -6.74 16.54 -0.68
N GLN A 49 -6.12 17.68 -0.38
CA GLN A 49 -6.11 18.85 -1.27
C GLN A 49 -5.43 18.54 -2.62
N LEU A 50 -4.29 17.86 -2.59
CA LEU A 50 -3.59 17.41 -3.80
C LEU A 50 -4.49 16.52 -4.67
N LEU A 51 -5.15 15.53 -4.05
CA LEU A 51 -6.02 14.62 -4.78
C LEU A 51 -7.26 15.30 -5.36
N ILE A 52 -7.84 16.27 -4.65
CA ILE A 52 -8.94 17.11 -5.17
C ILE A 52 -8.46 17.91 -6.38
N HIS A 53 -7.30 18.57 -6.27
CA HIS A 53 -6.71 19.34 -7.35
C HIS A 53 -6.51 18.51 -8.63
N ILE A 54 -5.96 17.30 -8.49
CA ILE A 54 -5.76 16.38 -9.63
C ILE A 54 -7.10 15.91 -10.19
N TYR A 55 -8.06 15.54 -9.33
CA TYR A 55 -9.40 15.15 -9.76
C TYR A 55 -10.10 16.24 -10.56
N ASP A 56 -10.08 17.49 -10.08
CA ASP A 56 -10.71 18.62 -10.76
C ASP A 56 -10.02 18.93 -12.09
N SER A 57 -8.69 18.81 -12.16
CA SER A 57 -7.93 18.95 -13.41
C SER A 57 -8.38 17.94 -14.47
N ILE A 58 -8.56 16.67 -14.09
CA ILE A 58 -9.06 15.61 -15.00
C ILE A 58 -10.51 15.88 -15.41
N ARG A 59 -11.39 16.22 -14.46
CA ARG A 59 -12.81 16.50 -14.70
C ARG A 59 -13.01 17.68 -15.65
N ASN A 60 -12.18 18.70 -15.52
CA ASN A 60 -12.24 19.92 -16.33
C ASN A 60 -11.51 19.80 -17.68
N SER A 61 -10.82 18.68 -17.92
CA SER A 61 -10.17 18.42 -19.20
C SER A 61 -11.19 18.11 -20.31
N SER A 62 -10.71 18.11 -21.56
CA SER A 62 -11.49 17.66 -22.71
C SER A 62 -11.85 16.16 -22.63
N TYR A 63 -11.02 15.38 -21.95
CA TYR A 63 -11.23 13.97 -21.70
C TYR A 63 -12.00 13.79 -20.39
N ARG A 64 -13.31 13.55 -20.48
CA ARG A 64 -14.22 13.48 -19.31
C ARG A 64 -14.58 12.03 -18.96
N PRO A 65 -13.74 11.30 -18.21
CA PRO A 65 -14.10 9.97 -17.74
C PRO A 65 -15.32 10.06 -16.82
N ASN A 66 -16.19 9.05 -16.88
CA ASN A 66 -17.37 8.98 -16.02
C ASN A 66 -17.14 8.14 -14.76
N ALA A 67 -15.99 7.48 -14.63
CA ALA A 67 -15.54 6.85 -13.40
C ALA A 67 -14.03 7.09 -13.23
N LEU A 68 -13.55 7.20 -11.99
CA LEU A 68 -12.16 7.56 -11.72
C LEU A 68 -11.66 6.93 -10.42
N ASN A 69 -10.40 6.47 -10.42
CA ASN A 69 -9.66 5.99 -9.27
C ASN A 69 -8.24 6.58 -9.28
N LEU A 70 -7.90 7.40 -8.30
CA LEU A 70 -6.57 7.94 -8.11
C LEU A 70 -6.00 7.40 -6.80
N PHE A 71 -4.77 6.91 -6.82
CA PHE A 71 -4.08 6.41 -5.64
C PHE A 71 -2.83 7.26 -5.41
N LEU A 72 -2.69 7.80 -4.20
CA LEU A 72 -1.50 8.51 -3.77
C LEU A 72 -0.61 7.55 -2.97
N PHE A 73 0.68 7.51 -3.29
CA PHE A 73 1.68 6.67 -2.66
C PHE A 73 2.85 7.52 -2.16
N GLN A 74 3.48 7.07 -1.07
CA GLN A 74 4.66 7.74 -0.53
C GLN A 74 5.89 7.55 -1.44
N THR A 75 6.06 6.38 -2.04
CA THR A 75 7.18 6.09 -2.95
C THR A 75 6.74 5.16 -4.08
N VAL A 76 7.59 5.03 -5.10
CA VAL A 76 7.42 4.05 -6.19
C VAL A 76 7.27 2.63 -5.63
N GLU A 77 8.11 2.22 -4.67
CA GLU A 77 8.05 0.88 -4.06
C GLU A 77 6.66 0.57 -3.49
N HIS A 78 5.98 1.55 -2.86
CA HIS A 78 4.62 1.37 -2.35
C HIS A 78 3.58 1.18 -3.45
N SER A 79 3.76 1.84 -4.60
CA SER A 79 2.85 1.68 -5.74
C SER A 79 2.99 0.30 -6.41
N GLU A 80 4.19 -0.27 -6.37
CA GLU A 80 4.50 -1.55 -7.02
C GLU A 80 4.12 -2.77 -6.18
N SER A 81 3.89 -2.62 -4.87
CA SER A 81 3.59 -3.74 -3.98
C SER A 81 2.22 -4.38 -4.21
N GLY A 82 1.28 -3.69 -4.87
CA GLY A 82 -0.06 -4.22 -5.18
C GLY A 82 -0.99 -4.40 -3.96
N MET A 83 -0.48 -4.34 -2.73
CA MET A 83 -1.19 -4.65 -1.49
C MET A 83 -1.95 -3.47 -0.85
N GLY A 84 -2.27 -2.43 -1.64
CA GLY A 84 -3.04 -1.30 -1.12
C GLY A 84 -2.26 -0.37 -0.19
N GLN A 85 -0.95 -0.24 -0.37
CA GLN A 85 -0.08 0.70 0.37
C GLN A 85 -0.25 2.18 -0.04
N TRP A 86 -1.42 2.54 -0.57
CA TRP A 86 -1.76 3.92 -0.88
C TRP A 86 -2.00 4.70 0.43
N ILE A 87 -1.49 5.92 0.49
CA ILE A 87 -1.63 6.80 1.67
C ILE A 87 -2.90 7.63 1.58
N ALA A 88 -3.40 7.88 0.37
CA ALA A 88 -4.71 8.45 0.13
C ALA A 88 -5.25 8.00 -1.23
N ARG A 89 -6.57 8.07 -1.42
CA ARG A 89 -7.21 7.78 -2.70
C ARG A 89 -8.42 8.65 -2.94
N VAL A 90 -8.69 8.92 -4.22
CA VAL A 90 -9.97 9.42 -4.71
C VAL A 90 -10.63 8.34 -5.54
N SER A 91 -11.89 8.04 -5.27
CA SER A 91 -12.71 7.15 -6.09
C SER A 91 -14.03 7.82 -6.43
N LYS A 92 -14.45 7.70 -7.68
CA LYS A 92 -15.77 8.11 -8.16
C LYS A 92 -16.32 7.06 -9.10
N ALA A 93 -17.44 6.45 -8.71
CA ALA A 93 -18.24 5.60 -9.57
C ALA A 93 -19.11 6.44 -10.51
N LYS A 94 -19.57 5.84 -11.61
CA LYS A 94 -20.43 6.51 -12.60
C LYS A 94 -21.71 7.08 -12.02
N ILE A 95 -22.29 6.37 -11.06
CA ILE A 95 -23.57 6.72 -10.43
C ILE A 95 -23.42 7.76 -9.31
N GLU A 96 -22.18 8.05 -8.91
CA GLU A 96 -21.91 8.98 -7.81
C GLU A 96 -21.81 10.41 -8.36
N ASN A 97 -22.43 11.34 -7.66
CA ASN A 97 -22.34 12.76 -8.02
C ASN A 97 -20.97 13.33 -7.64
N GLU A 98 -20.49 12.97 -6.45
CA GLU A 98 -19.25 13.47 -5.85
C GLU A 98 -18.22 12.36 -5.65
N PRO A 99 -16.91 12.67 -5.69
CA PRO A 99 -15.87 11.71 -5.37
C PRO A 99 -15.84 11.38 -3.87
N THR A 100 -15.49 10.14 -3.55
CA THR A 100 -15.11 9.73 -2.21
C THR A 100 -13.59 9.84 -2.05
N ILE A 101 -13.15 10.47 -0.96
CA ILE A 101 -11.73 10.58 -0.59
C ILE A 101 -11.50 9.71 0.63
N SER A 102 -10.50 8.84 0.56
CA SER A 102 -10.05 8.03 1.71
C SER A 102 -8.58 8.31 1.97
N VAL A 103 -8.19 8.42 3.24
CA VAL A 103 -6.80 8.58 3.67
C VAL A 103 -6.48 7.45 4.63
N GLN A 104 -5.30 6.85 4.50
CA GLN A 104 -4.80 5.86 5.47
C GLN A 104 -3.92 6.57 6.51
N HIS A 105 -4.08 6.16 7.76
CA HIS A 105 -3.30 6.68 8.87
C HIS A 105 -2.16 5.73 9.18
N PHE A 106 -0.95 6.16 8.85
CA PHE A 106 0.29 5.47 9.21
C PHE A 106 1.06 6.29 10.24
N LYS A 107 1.81 5.61 11.10
CA LYS A 107 2.72 6.28 12.04
C LYS A 107 3.91 6.83 11.25
N ILE A 108 4.39 7.99 11.66
CA ILE A 108 5.64 8.56 11.15
C ILE A 108 6.75 8.16 12.12
N HIS A 109 7.83 7.59 11.58
CA HIS A 109 9.02 7.33 12.40
C HIS A 109 9.56 8.66 12.91
N THR A 110 9.71 8.78 14.23
CA THR A 110 10.50 9.85 14.83
C THR A 110 11.66 9.22 15.58
N GLU A 111 12.85 9.82 15.51
CA GLU A 111 14.07 9.32 16.17
C GLU A 111 13.92 9.13 17.70
N LYS A 112 12.82 9.64 18.28
CA LYS A 112 12.50 9.62 19.71
C LYS A 112 11.54 8.51 20.13
N ASP A 113 11.13 7.59 19.26
CA ASP A 113 10.20 6.52 19.65
C ASP A 113 10.86 5.57 20.68
N PRO A 114 10.40 5.54 21.94
CA PRO A 114 11.04 4.80 23.02
C PRO A 114 11.07 3.28 22.80
N LYS A 115 10.27 2.74 21.85
CA LYS A 115 10.38 1.33 21.42
C LYS A 115 11.76 0.97 20.85
N TYR A 116 12.56 1.95 20.41
CA TYR A 116 13.90 1.74 19.86
C TYR A 116 15.03 1.90 20.86
N ALA A 117 14.79 2.54 22.00
CA ALA A 117 15.81 2.74 23.04
C ALA A 117 16.22 1.41 23.72
N ASP A 118 15.34 0.41 23.68
CA ASP A 118 15.52 -0.88 24.37
C ASP A 118 16.03 -2.02 23.46
N ASP A 119 16.17 -1.80 22.15
CA ASP A 119 16.58 -2.84 21.19
C ASP A 119 17.93 -2.55 20.53
N LYS A 120 19.02 -2.77 21.27
CA LYS A 120 20.39 -2.71 20.74
C LYS A 120 20.73 -3.84 19.75
N SER A 121 19.81 -4.78 19.44
CA SER A 121 20.14 -5.99 18.68
C SER A 121 19.92 -5.88 17.16
N LEU A 122 18.94 -5.10 16.70
CA LEU A 122 18.61 -4.96 15.27
C LEU A 122 18.34 -3.49 14.88
N THR A 123 19.08 -3.01 13.88
CA THR A 123 18.86 -1.67 13.28
C THR A 123 17.53 -1.61 12.50
N ILE A 124 17.03 -0.40 12.22
CA ILE A 124 15.80 -0.19 11.43
C ILE A 124 15.89 -0.89 10.07
N GLU A 125 17.03 -0.81 9.41
CA GLU A 125 17.27 -1.40 8.09
C GLU A 125 17.15 -2.92 8.15
N LYS A 126 17.69 -3.56 9.19
CA LYS A 126 17.54 -5.00 9.40
C LYS A 126 16.09 -5.39 9.67
N ARG A 127 15.34 -4.58 10.43
CA ARG A 127 13.91 -4.86 10.68
C ARG A 127 13.07 -4.69 9.41
N LYS A 128 13.34 -3.66 8.59
CA LYS A 128 12.74 -3.50 7.26
C LYS A 128 13.04 -4.69 6.35
N LEU A 129 14.28 -5.22 6.39
CA LEU A 129 14.65 -6.40 5.62
C LEU A 129 13.92 -7.67 6.11
N ILE A 130 13.85 -7.88 7.43
CA ILE A 130 13.07 -8.97 8.02
C ILE A 130 11.59 -8.87 7.62
N PHE A 131 11.02 -7.66 7.66
CA PHE A 131 9.66 -7.41 7.22
C PHE A 131 9.44 -7.80 5.76
N LYS A 132 10.32 -7.36 4.84
CA LYS A 132 10.24 -7.76 3.42
C LYS A 132 10.27 -9.29 3.26
N GLU A 133 11.19 -9.98 3.95
CA GLU A 133 11.26 -11.46 3.90
C GLU A 133 10.03 -12.17 4.50
N LEU A 134 9.36 -11.56 5.49
CA LEU A 134 8.11 -12.10 6.03
C LEU A 134 6.99 -12.04 4.99
N ILE A 135 6.88 -10.93 4.26
CA ILE A 135 5.88 -10.79 3.18
C ILE A 135 6.18 -11.76 2.03
N GLU A 136 7.43 -11.85 1.58
CA GLU A 136 7.84 -12.81 0.54
C GLU A 136 7.57 -14.26 0.97
N ALA A 137 7.76 -14.58 2.25
CA ALA A 137 7.44 -15.91 2.77
C ALA A 137 5.94 -16.22 2.71
N GLU A 138 5.08 -15.23 2.96
CA GLU A 138 3.62 -15.38 2.86
C GLU A 138 3.19 -15.52 1.40
N ASP A 139 3.66 -14.67 0.50
CA ASP A 139 3.38 -14.76 -0.94
C ASP A 139 3.84 -16.11 -1.51
N LYS A 140 5.08 -16.51 -1.21
CA LYS A 140 5.63 -17.80 -1.64
C LYS A 140 4.84 -18.97 -1.10
N SER A 141 4.36 -18.89 0.14
CA SER A 141 3.56 -19.97 0.72
C SER A 141 2.21 -20.12 0.02
N MET A 142 1.59 -18.99 -0.35
CA MET A 142 0.31 -18.95 -1.06
C MET A 142 0.47 -19.56 -2.45
N LEU A 143 1.48 -19.10 -3.20
CA LEU A 143 1.79 -19.62 -4.53
C LEU A 143 2.04 -21.13 -4.53
N LEU A 144 2.90 -21.61 -3.63
CA LEU A 144 3.20 -23.03 -3.54
C LEU A 144 1.98 -23.86 -3.10
N ALA A 145 1.09 -23.28 -2.28
CA ALA A 145 -0.15 -23.93 -1.90
C ALA A 145 -1.16 -23.98 -3.03
N ASP A 146 -1.35 -22.89 -3.77
CA ASP A 146 -2.23 -22.83 -4.93
C ASP A 146 -1.75 -23.74 -6.06
N THR A 147 -0.43 -23.85 -6.26
CA THR A 147 0.17 -24.80 -7.20
C THR A 147 -0.14 -26.25 -6.80
N LYS A 148 -0.01 -26.59 -5.51
CA LYS A 148 -0.17 -27.98 -5.04
C LYS A 148 -1.63 -28.39 -4.86
N TYR A 149 -2.47 -27.48 -4.37
CA TYR A 149 -3.88 -27.68 -4.08
C TYR A 149 -4.68 -26.51 -4.67
N PRO A 150 -4.93 -26.48 -5.99
CA PRO A 150 -5.66 -25.37 -6.61
C PRO A 150 -7.04 -25.17 -5.98
N ARG A 151 -7.37 -23.92 -5.63
CA ARG A 151 -8.62 -23.53 -4.95
C ARG A 151 -9.87 -23.59 -5.84
N THR A 152 -9.80 -24.27 -6.99
CA THR A 152 -10.91 -24.43 -7.93
C THR A 152 -12.01 -25.35 -7.42
N SER A 153 -11.82 -26.03 -6.29
CA SER A 153 -12.84 -26.86 -5.64
C SER A 153 -12.79 -26.72 -4.13
N ILE A 154 -13.95 -26.90 -3.48
CA ILE A 154 -14.11 -26.83 -2.02
C ILE A 154 -13.18 -27.87 -1.33
N ILE A 155 -13.03 -29.06 -1.91
CA ILE A 155 -12.18 -30.15 -1.38
C ILE A 155 -10.71 -29.73 -1.29
N ASN A 156 -10.25 -28.91 -2.23
CA ASN A 156 -8.88 -28.41 -2.22
C ASN A 156 -8.70 -27.17 -1.35
N SER A 157 -9.77 -26.43 -1.04
CA SER A 157 -9.69 -25.20 -0.25
C SER A 157 -9.09 -25.46 1.14
N ASP A 158 -9.58 -26.47 1.86
CA ASP A 158 -9.07 -26.82 3.19
C ASP A 158 -7.63 -27.34 3.12
N LYS A 159 -7.34 -28.22 2.17
CA LYS A 159 -5.99 -28.77 1.96
C LYS A 159 -4.97 -27.68 1.60
N ASN A 160 -5.39 -26.71 0.80
CA ASN A 160 -4.60 -25.55 0.44
C ASN A 160 -4.28 -24.73 1.68
N SER A 161 -5.30 -24.34 2.45
CA SER A 161 -5.14 -23.57 3.68
C SER A 161 -4.19 -24.25 4.66
N ASP A 162 -4.39 -25.54 4.95
CA ASP A 162 -3.53 -26.32 5.84
C ASP A 162 -2.08 -26.40 5.34
N TYR A 163 -1.91 -26.55 4.03
CA TYR A 163 -0.59 -26.64 3.43
C TYR A 163 0.13 -25.28 3.43
N GLN A 164 -0.58 -24.19 3.10
CA GLN A 164 -0.09 -22.83 3.20
C GLN A 164 0.38 -22.53 4.62
N GLN A 165 -0.43 -22.83 5.65
CA GLN A 165 -0.07 -22.61 7.05
C GLN A 165 1.23 -23.34 7.44
N LYS A 166 1.39 -24.60 7.00
CA LYS A 166 2.63 -25.36 7.22
C LYS A 166 3.83 -24.72 6.51
N LEU A 167 3.64 -24.24 5.27
CA LEU A 167 4.68 -23.56 4.52
C LEU A 167 5.11 -22.25 5.18
N VAL A 168 4.15 -21.39 5.57
CA VAL A 168 4.42 -20.14 6.30
C VAL A 168 5.21 -20.43 7.56
N LYS A 169 4.78 -21.41 8.37
CA LYS A 169 5.49 -21.78 9.61
C LYS A 169 6.94 -22.18 9.34
N ASN A 170 7.17 -23.00 8.31
CA ASN A 170 8.51 -23.45 7.93
C ASN A 170 9.39 -22.30 7.40
N LEU A 171 8.82 -21.38 6.62
CA LEU A 171 9.53 -20.22 6.09
C LEU A 171 9.87 -19.22 7.21
N LYS A 172 8.93 -18.93 8.11
CA LYS A 172 9.17 -18.11 9.30
C LYS A 172 10.28 -18.71 10.17
N ALA A 173 10.30 -20.02 10.39
CA ALA A 173 11.38 -20.70 11.12
C ALA A 173 12.77 -20.53 10.48
N LYS A 174 12.86 -20.43 9.14
CA LYS A 174 14.12 -20.12 8.45
C LYS A 174 14.56 -18.68 8.71
N ILE A 175 13.63 -17.73 8.67
CA ILE A 175 13.89 -16.32 8.97
C ILE A 175 14.38 -16.16 10.42
N GLN A 176 13.71 -16.82 11.38
CA GLN A 176 14.14 -16.83 12.80
C GLN A 176 15.60 -17.26 12.96
N LYS A 177 15.98 -18.37 12.30
CA LYS A 177 17.35 -18.90 12.35
C LYS A 177 18.35 -17.93 11.68
N LYS A 178 18.00 -17.36 10.54
CA LYS A 178 18.85 -16.42 9.77
C LYS A 178 19.18 -15.17 10.58
N TYR A 179 18.18 -14.59 11.23
CA TYR A 179 18.33 -13.32 11.96
C TYR A 179 18.56 -13.47 13.46
N LYS A 180 18.56 -14.71 13.97
CA LYS A 180 18.68 -15.03 15.40
C LYS A 180 17.62 -14.31 16.25
N VAL A 181 16.38 -14.34 15.77
CA VAL A 181 15.22 -13.72 16.43
C VAL A 181 14.17 -14.76 16.78
N ASP A 182 13.44 -14.51 17.87
CA ASP A 182 12.31 -15.35 18.26
C ASP A 182 11.02 -14.98 17.50
N GLU A 183 9.96 -15.77 17.70
CA GLU A 183 8.68 -15.58 17.03
C GLU A 183 8.00 -14.27 17.44
N LYS A 184 8.13 -13.90 18.72
CA LYS A 184 7.57 -12.66 19.26
C LYS A 184 8.17 -11.45 18.56
N ARG A 185 9.47 -11.46 18.30
CA ARG A 185 10.17 -10.40 17.59
C ARG A 185 9.78 -10.34 16.12
N LEU A 186 9.65 -11.48 15.43
CA LEU A 186 9.14 -11.48 14.06
C LEU A 186 7.73 -10.88 13.98
N LYS A 187 6.83 -11.25 14.90
CA LYS A 187 5.49 -10.67 14.96
C LYS A 187 5.53 -9.17 15.23
N ALA A 188 6.39 -8.72 16.14
CA ALA A 188 6.56 -7.29 16.42
C ALA A 188 7.06 -6.51 15.20
N ILE A 189 8.04 -7.05 14.46
CA ILE A 189 8.56 -6.45 13.22
C ILE A 189 7.48 -6.42 12.13
N SER A 190 6.68 -7.49 12.01
CA SER A 190 5.55 -7.53 11.08
C SER A 190 4.53 -6.41 11.36
N LEU A 191 4.19 -6.21 12.64
CA LEU A 191 3.27 -5.15 13.05
C LEU A 191 3.89 -3.75 12.86
N GLU A 192 5.17 -3.58 13.18
CA GLU A 192 5.92 -2.34 12.96
C GLU A 192 5.88 -1.95 11.47
N GLY A 193 6.19 -2.87 10.57
CA GLY A 193 6.15 -2.59 9.13
C GLY A 193 4.77 -2.17 8.62
N LEU A 194 3.70 -2.73 9.17
CA LEU A 194 2.33 -2.31 8.84
C LEU A 194 1.98 -0.93 9.44
N GLU A 195 2.31 -0.71 10.72
CA GLU A 195 2.04 0.54 11.42
C GLU A 195 2.73 1.75 10.77
N TYR A 196 3.95 1.54 10.26
CA TYR A 196 4.81 2.57 9.69
C TYR A 196 4.81 2.60 8.16
N ASN A 197 3.90 1.86 7.51
CA ASN A 197 3.84 1.71 6.06
C ASN A 197 5.22 1.44 5.43
N TRP A 198 5.93 0.41 5.90
CA TRP A 198 7.18 0.03 5.23
C TRP A 198 6.86 -0.56 3.85
N PRO A 199 7.63 -0.20 2.81
CA PRO A 199 7.38 -0.71 1.47
C PRO A 199 7.46 -2.23 1.45
N MET A 200 6.40 -2.86 0.98
CA MET A 200 6.32 -4.29 0.76
C MET A 200 6.97 -4.64 -0.58
N PRO A 201 7.56 -5.83 -0.73
CA PRO A 201 8.06 -6.29 -2.02
C PRO A 201 6.90 -6.41 -3.03
N PRO A 202 7.19 -6.32 -4.34
CA PRO A 202 6.18 -6.60 -5.36
C PRO A 202 5.70 -8.04 -5.21
N MET A 203 4.38 -8.26 -5.35
CA MET A 203 3.81 -9.60 -5.30
C MET A 203 4.52 -10.51 -6.31
N LEU A 204 4.87 -11.72 -5.86
CA LEU A 204 5.39 -12.76 -6.74
C LEU A 204 4.33 -13.05 -7.82
N LYS A 205 4.71 -12.89 -9.09
CA LYS A 205 3.88 -13.24 -10.24
C LYS A 205 4.24 -14.63 -10.74
N ASP A 206 3.23 -15.35 -11.21
CA ASP A 206 3.36 -16.60 -11.97
C ASP A 206 3.93 -16.37 -13.37
#